data_AF-A0A164IQS4-F1
#
_entry.id   AF-A0A164IQS4-F1
#
_cell.length_a   1.000
_cell.length_b   1.000
_cell.length_c   1.000
_cell.angle_alpha   90.00
_cell.angle_beta   90.00
_cell.angle_gamma   90.00
#
_symmetry.space_group_name_H-M   'P 1'
#
loop_
_entity.id
_entity.type
_entity.pdbx_description
1 polymer ?
#
loop_
_entity_poly.entity_id
_entity_poly.type
_entity_poly.pdbx_seq_one_letter_code
_entity_poly.pdbx_strand_id
1 'polypeptide(L)'
;MQALKTLRTGEFKPHVVYIKPPGFNVLRETRSAAYARSTFDENSSRGFTDDELAEMIRSGQRIELHYGHLFDDVIVNGDLSTAFEQLLVVA
;
A
#
# COMPACT_ATOMS: atom_id res chain seq x y z
N MET A 1 -7.95 -24.60 5.92
CA MET A 1 -8.54 -23.71 4.87
C MET A 1 -10.08 -23.76 4.89
N GLN A 2 -10.74 -23.37 5.98
CA GLN A 2 -12.22 -23.39 6.04
C GLN A 2 -12.88 -22.17 6.72
N ALA A 3 -12.14 -21.10 7.04
CA ALA A 3 -12.72 -19.89 7.63
C ALA A 3 -13.14 -18.81 6.60
N LEU A 4 -12.60 -18.85 5.37
CA LEU A 4 -12.82 -17.79 4.36
C LEU A 4 -14.05 -17.98 3.46
N LYS A 5 -14.73 -19.13 3.52
CA LYS A 5 -15.90 -19.41 2.64
C LYS A 5 -17.26 -19.13 3.29
N THR A 6 -17.31 -18.90 4.60
CA THR A 6 -18.57 -18.88 5.36
C THR A 6 -19.15 -17.48 5.61
N LEU A 7 -18.46 -16.40 5.19
CA LEU A 7 -18.94 -15.02 5.37
C LEU A 7 -19.31 -14.33 4.06
N ARG A 8 -19.92 -15.09 3.13
CA ARG A 8 -20.58 -14.53 1.95
C ARG A 8 -22.07 -14.34 2.23
N THR A 9 -22.38 -13.53 3.25
CA THR A 9 -23.66 -12.81 3.34
C THR A 9 -23.53 -11.57 2.45
N GLY A 10 -24.21 -11.58 1.32
CA GLY A 10 -24.22 -10.47 0.37
C GLY A 10 -25.04 -9.29 0.85
N GLU A 11 -24.56 -8.59 1.88
CA GLU A 11 -25.17 -7.34 2.36
C GLU A 11 -24.19 -6.16 2.42
N PHE A 12 -22.88 -6.42 2.37
CA PHE A 12 -21.85 -5.38 2.30
C PHE A 12 -20.92 -5.66 1.12
N LYS A 13 -20.88 -4.72 0.16
CA LYS A 13 -19.82 -4.65 -0.85
C LYS A 13 -18.71 -3.79 -0.23
N PRO A 14 -17.65 -4.36 0.36
CA PRO A 14 -16.56 -3.55 0.90
C PRO A 14 -15.93 -2.74 -0.23
N HIS A 15 -15.70 -1.46 0.02
CA HIS A 15 -14.96 -0.60 -0.89
C HIS A 15 -13.46 -0.88 -0.71
N VAL A 16 -12.79 -1.33 -1.76
CA VAL A 16 -11.38 -1.74 -1.71
C VAL A 16 -10.51 -0.70 -2.41
N VAL A 17 -9.75 0.05 -1.61
CA VAL A 17 -8.78 1.04 -2.12
C VAL A 17 -7.37 0.46 -2.05
N TYR A 18 -6.69 0.39 -3.20
CA TYR A 18 -5.30 -0.05 -3.26
C TYR A 18 -4.32 1.14 -3.22
N ILE A 19 -3.49 1.19 -2.18
CA ILE A 19 -2.43 2.18 -2.02
C ILE A 19 -1.15 1.67 -2.70
N LYS A 20 -0.93 2.09 -3.94
CA LYS A 20 0.16 1.64 -4.80
C LYS A 20 1.47 2.37 -4.45
N PRO A 21 2.61 1.66 -4.30
CA PRO A 21 3.90 2.33 -4.18
C PRO A 21 4.26 3.07 -5.47
N PRO A 22 4.81 4.29 -5.40
CA PRO A 22 5.33 5.01 -6.56
C PRO A 22 6.62 4.35 -7.07
N GLY A 23 7.19 4.90 -8.16
CA GLY A 23 8.51 4.47 -8.64
C GLY A 23 9.61 4.68 -7.60
N PHE A 24 10.69 3.90 -7.70
CA PHE A 24 11.75 3.80 -6.69
C PHE A 24 12.32 5.15 -6.23
N ASN A 25 12.64 6.05 -7.15
CA ASN A 25 13.21 7.37 -6.81
C ASN A 25 12.23 8.19 -5.95
N VAL A 26 10.97 8.29 -6.40
CA VAL A 26 9.92 9.01 -5.66
C VAL A 26 9.65 8.34 -4.32
N LEU A 27 9.62 7.00 -4.28
CA LEU A 27 9.43 6.24 -3.05
C LEU A 27 10.55 6.52 -2.04
N ARG A 28 11.80 6.54 -2.48
CA ARG A 28 12.96 6.82 -1.63
C ARG A 28 12.95 8.25 -1.10
N GLU A 29 12.75 9.21 -1.99
CA GLU A 29 12.76 10.65 -1.65
C GLU A 29 11.67 10.97 -0.62
N THR A 30 10.43 10.54 -0.89
CA THR A 30 9.28 10.86 -0.05
C THR A 30 9.36 10.22 1.33
N ARG A 31 9.84 8.97 1.43
CA ARG A 31 9.99 8.26 2.71
C ARG A 31 11.16 8.82 3.52
N SER A 32 12.24 9.22 2.86
CA SER A 32 13.36 9.90 3.52
C SER A 32 12.95 11.29 4.02
N ALA A 33 12.23 12.08 3.21
CA ALA A 33 11.79 13.42 3.58
C ALA A 33 10.80 13.41 4.75
N ALA A 34 9.93 12.40 4.80
CA ALA A 34 8.96 12.22 5.89
C ALA A 34 9.55 11.56 7.15
N TYR A 35 10.86 11.26 7.18
CA TYR A 35 11.51 10.47 8.24
C TYR A 35 10.77 9.16 8.55
N ALA A 36 10.20 8.54 7.52
CA ALA A 36 9.41 7.33 7.66
C ALA A 36 10.29 6.17 8.16
N ARG A 37 9.77 5.42 9.14
CA ARG A 37 10.52 4.33 9.78
C ARG A 37 10.17 2.99 9.14
N SER A 38 11.19 2.17 8.97
CA SER A 38 10.97 0.79 8.51
C SER A 38 10.13 0.04 9.54
N THR A 39 9.12 -0.68 9.06
CA THR A 39 8.29 -1.56 9.86
C THR A 39 8.72 -3.02 9.75
N PHE A 40 9.84 -3.31 9.08
CA PHE A 40 10.35 -4.67 8.90
C PHE A 40 11.01 -5.22 10.16
N ASP A 41 11.56 -4.35 11.01
CA ASP A 41 12.22 -4.71 12.27
C ASP A 41 11.51 -4.03 13.45
N GLU A 42 10.80 -4.79 14.30
CA GLU A 42 10.00 -4.24 15.41
C GLU A 42 10.81 -3.39 16.41
N ASN A 43 12.12 -3.63 16.51
CA ASN A 43 13.02 -2.93 17.43
C ASN A 43 13.91 -1.87 16.75
N SER A 44 13.76 -1.66 15.43
CA SER A 44 14.63 -0.74 14.70
C SER A 44 13.86 0.49 14.23
N SER A 45 14.07 1.62 14.90
CA SER A 45 13.54 2.92 14.47
C SER A 45 14.34 3.51 13.30
N ARG A 46 14.96 2.70 12.44
CA ARG A 46 15.74 3.17 11.28
C ARG A 46 14.85 3.54 10.10
N GLY A 47 15.40 4.30 9.16
CA GLY A 47 14.76 4.50 7.85
C GLY A 47 14.78 3.22 6.99
N PHE A 48 14.04 3.25 5.89
CA PHE A 48 14.02 2.15 4.93
C PHE A 48 15.36 1.99 4.20
N THR A 49 15.78 0.76 3.96
CA THR A 49 16.87 0.45 3.03
C THR A 49 16.36 0.38 1.59
N ASP A 50 17.27 0.52 0.63
CA ASP A 50 16.95 0.39 -0.79
C ASP A 50 16.33 -0.97 -1.13
N ASP A 51 16.79 -2.05 -0.48
CA ASP A 51 16.23 -3.40 -0.67
C ASP A 51 14.79 -3.52 -0.17
N GLU A 52 14.47 -2.89 0.97
CA GLU A 52 13.11 -2.84 1.50
C GLU A 52 12.19 -2.03 0.58
N LEU A 53 12.67 -0.89 0.06
CA LEU A 53 11.92 -0.08 -0.90
C LEU A 53 11.67 -0.84 -2.22
N ALA A 54 12.68 -1.57 -2.70
CA ALA A 54 12.54 -2.39 -3.90
C ALA A 54 11.57 -3.56 -3.67
N GLU A 55 11.58 -4.18 -2.48
CA GLU A 55 10.63 -5.24 -2.11
C GLU A 55 9.19 -4.71 -2.04
N MET A 56 8.98 -3.49 -1.52
CA MET A 56 7.65 -2.87 -1.54
C MET A 56 7.10 -2.75 -2.97
N ILE A 57 7.93 -2.32 -3.92
CA ILE A 57 7.52 -2.20 -5.33
C ILE A 57 7.20 -3.57 -5.92
N ARG A 58 8.05 -4.58 -5.69
CA ARG A 58 7.81 -5.96 -6.17
C ARG A 58 6.52 -6.54 -5.59
N SER A 59 6.31 -6.37 -4.29
CA SER A 59 5.10 -6.80 -3.60
C SER A 59 3.87 -6.09 -4.17
N GLY A 60 3.96 -4.78 -4.42
CA GLY A 60 2.89 -4.00 -5.03
C GLY A 60 2.51 -4.50 -6.43
N GLN A 61 3.49 -4.78 -7.28
CA GLN A 61 3.26 -5.38 -8.60
C GLN A 61 2.57 -6.75 -8.52
N ARG A 62 2.96 -7.59 -7.56
CA ARG A 62 2.31 -8.90 -7.34
C ARG A 62 0.86 -8.73 -6.90
N ILE A 63 0.59 -7.78 -6.01
CA ILE A 63 -0.77 -7.47 -5.53
C ILE A 63 -1.64 -6.99 -6.70
N GLU A 64 -1.14 -6.06 -7.51
CA GLU A 64 -1.85 -5.54 -8.70
C GLU A 64 -2.14 -6.66 -9.71
N LEU A 65 -1.18 -7.56 -9.96
CA LEU A 65 -1.36 -8.69 -10.88
C LEU A 65 -2.43 -9.68 -10.40
N HIS A 66 -2.46 -10.02 -9.10
CA HIS A 66 -3.33 -11.07 -8.57
C HIS A 66 -4.72 -10.55 -8.17
N TYR A 67 -4.80 -9.30 -7.72
CA TYR A 67 -5.99 -8.75 -7.07
C TYR A 67 -6.47 -7.45 -7.72
N GLY A 68 -5.86 -6.99 -8.81
CA GLY A 68 -6.24 -5.73 -9.48
C GLY A 68 -7.72 -5.61 -9.84
N HIS A 69 -8.37 -6.73 -10.16
CA HIS A 69 -9.81 -6.79 -10.47
C HIS A 69 -10.72 -6.64 -9.25
N LEU A 70 -10.16 -6.63 -8.03
CA LEU A 70 -10.89 -6.48 -6.78
C LEU A 70 -10.84 -5.05 -6.23
N PHE A 71 -10.04 -4.17 -6.81
CA PHE A 71 -9.91 -2.78 -6.35
C PHE A 71 -11.01 -1.91 -6.97
N ASP A 72 -11.69 -1.14 -6.14
CA ASP A 72 -12.62 -0.10 -6.60
C ASP A 72 -11.84 1.18 -6.96
N ASP A 73 -10.78 1.50 -6.20
CA ASP A 73 -9.89 2.66 -6.44
C ASP A 73 -8.41 2.31 -6.27
N VAL A 74 -7.55 3.07 -6.97
CA VAL A 74 -6.09 2.95 -6.86
C VAL A 74 -5.48 4.34 -6.63
N ILE A 75 -4.78 4.49 -5.50
CA ILE A 75 -4.08 5.73 -5.13
C ILE A 75 -2.57 5.48 -5.19
N VAL A 76 -1.84 6.31 -5.93
CA VAL A 76 -0.38 6.24 -5.96
C VAL A 76 0.18 7.02 -4.77
N ASN A 77 0.89 6.32 -3.88
CA ASN A 77 1.47 6.89 -2.66
C ASN A 77 2.79 7.64 -2.95
N GLY A 78 2.76 8.55 -3.91
CA GLY A 78 3.86 9.42 -4.30
C GLY A 78 4.08 10.52 -3.27
N ASP A 79 3.34 11.62 -3.41
CA ASP A 79 3.25 12.65 -2.40
C ASP A 79 2.30 12.22 -1.27
N LEU A 80 2.80 12.22 -0.02
CA LEU A 80 2.05 11.69 1.12
C LEU A 80 0.80 12.51 1.43
N SER A 81 0.87 13.83 1.30
CA SER A 81 -0.25 14.73 1.56
C SER A 81 -1.36 14.55 0.52
N THR A 82 -0.99 14.54 -0.76
CA THR A 82 -1.92 14.33 -1.87
C THR A 82 -2.57 12.95 -1.80
N ALA A 83 -1.79 11.90 -1.52
CA ALA A 83 -2.32 10.55 -1.39
C ALA A 83 -3.29 10.43 -0.22
N PHE A 84 -3.02 11.13 0.89
CA PHE A 84 -3.93 11.20 2.03
C PHE A 84 -5.22 11.95 1.72
N GLU A 85 -5.13 13.10 1.03
CA GLU A 85 -6.31 13.84 0.58
C GLU A 85 -7.18 13.02 -0.38
N GLN A 86 -6.56 12.32 -1.33
CA GLN A 86 -7.27 11.39 -2.22
C GLN A 86 -7.97 10.28 -1.44
N LEU A 87 -7.30 9.73 -0.42
CA LEU A 87 -7.88 8.69 0.42
C LEU A 87 -9.13 9.20 1.16
N LEU A 88 -9.11 10.43 1.68
CA LEU A 88 -10.27 11.05 2.33
C LEU A 88 -11.46 11.29 1.39
N VAL A 89 -11.22 11.38 0.08
CA VAL A 89 -12.27 11.57 -0.92
C VAL A 89 -12.92 10.24 -1.29
N VAL A 90 -12.16 9.15 -1.31
CA VAL A 90 -12.63 7.82 -1.76
C VAL A 90 -13.05 6.88 -0.61
N ALA A 91 -12.68 7.19 0.63
CA ALA A 91 -13.04 6.43 1.84
C ALA A 91 -14.30 6.97 2.50
#